data_AF-A0A813EP67-F1
#
_entry.id   AF-A0A813EP67-F1
#
_cell.length_a   1.000
_cell.length_b   1.000
_cell.length_c   1.000
_cell.angle_alpha   90.00
_cell.angle_beta   90.00
_cell.angle_gamma   90.00
#
_symmetry.space_group_name_H-M   'P 1'
#
loop_
_entity.id
_entity.type
_entity.pdbx_description
1 polymer ?
#
loop_
_entity_poly.entity_id
_entity_poly.type
_entity_poly.pdbx_seq_one_letter_code
_entity_poly.pdbx_strand_id
1 'polypeptide(L)'
;MSGKIIIKNADGSDVTQADGSALASPTELPLYSATVASGVDLTCGTFGVEPYSGGGARACNERFLCGALDTSFERCMQAIDCMMNREMTTLTSPDSASKVATFMQQMIPHHENAINSARIVLKQVPMADINAAMEDGGLTDILYGIMNTQSYQIHKFRNYLKPLNLLLSFGEASSAHPRVDMGAYINIVAVAAAAMMI
;
A
#
# COMPACT_ATOMS: atom_id res chain seq x y z
N MET A 1 11.08 4.26 11.08
CA MET A 1 12.48 4.02 11.51
C MET A 1 13.23 3.40 10.35
N SER A 2 14.22 4.07 9.76
CA SER A 2 15.19 3.43 8.86
C SER A 2 16.31 2.86 9.73
N GLY A 3 16.46 1.54 9.77
CA GLY A 3 17.55 0.89 10.51
C GLY A 3 18.78 0.72 9.63
N LYS A 4 19.97 1.01 10.19
CA LYS A 4 21.26 0.65 9.60
C LYS A 4 21.76 -0.62 10.28
N ILE A 5 22.04 -1.67 9.50
CA ILE A 5 22.73 -2.87 10.01
C ILE A 5 24.19 -2.77 9.56
N ILE A 6 25.11 -2.71 10.54
CA ILE A 6 26.55 -2.74 10.30
C ILE A 6 27.04 -4.11 10.76
N ILE A 7 27.63 -4.89 9.86
CA ILE A 7 28.21 -6.19 10.18
C ILE A 7 29.73 -6.02 10.26
N LYS A 8 30.33 -6.37 11.40
CA LYS A 8 31.77 -6.32 11.67
C LYS A 8 32.24 -7.63 12.26
N ASN A 9 33.52 -7.93 12.10
CA ASN A 9 34.18 -9.03 12.81
C ASN A 9 34.23 -8.72 14.31
N ALA A 10 34.54 -9.73 15.14
CA ALA A 10 34.63 -9.58 16.59
C ALA A 10 35.70 -8.54 17.02
N ASP A 11 36.71 -8.32 16.19
CA ASP A 11 37.79 -7.33 16.40
C ASP A 11 37.43 -5.92 15.88
N GLY A 12 36.23 -5.72 15.34
CA GLY A 12 35.76 -4.44 14.80
C GLY A 12 36.19 -4.14 13.36
N SER A 13 37.01 -5.01 12.76
CA SER A 13 37.35 -4.92 11.32
C SER A 13 36.12 -5.21 10.45
N ASP A 14 36.17 -4.77 9.21
CA ASP A 14 35.10 -5.03 8.24
C ASP A 14 35.08 -6.51 7.87
N VAL A 15 33.87 -7.06 7.73
CA VAL A 15 33.71 -8.47 7.36
C VAL A 15 34.31 -8.72 5.97
N THR A 16 35.09 -9.79 5.86
CA THR A 16 35.63 -10.31 4.60
C THR A 16 34.94 -11.63 4.25
N GLN A 17 35.02 -12.03 2.99
CA GLN A 17 34.68 -13.38 2.58
C GLN A 17 35.63 -14.40 3.22
N ALA A 18 35.27 -15.69 3.16
CA ALA A 18 36.06 -16.78 3.74
C ALA A 18 37.48 -16.89 3.14
N ASP A 19 37.67 -16.40 1.91
CA ASP A 19 38.97 -16.34 1.22
C ASP A 19 39.79 -15.06 1.54
N GLY A 20 39.31 -14.22 2.46
CA GLY A 20 39.95 -12.96 2.85
C GLY A 20 39.71 -11.79 1.89
N SER A 21 38.94 -11.99 0.81
CA SER A 21 38.56 -10.89 -0.09
C SER A 21 37.47 -10.01 0.53
N ALA A 22 37.39 -8.75 0.10
CA ALA A 22 36.32 -7.84 0.52
C ALA A 22 34.95 -8.39 0.09
N LEU A 23 33.89 -8.06 0.85
CA LEU A 23 32.51 -8.35 0.44
C LEU A 23 32.19 -7.67 -0.90
N ALA A 24 31.30 -8.27 -1.69
CA ALA A 24 30.93 -7.81 -3.03
C ALA A 24 30.32 -6.39 -3.11
N SER A 25 30.07 -5.74 -1.97
CA SER A 25 29.59 -4.37 -1.87
C SER A 25 30.19 -3.68 -0.64
N PRO A 26 31.49 -3.31 -0.68
CA PRO A 26 32.18 -2.72 0.47
C PRO A 26 31.78 -1.25 0.66
N THR A 27 31.19 -0.62 -0.36
CA THR A 27 30.73 0.76 -0.31
C THR A 27 29.30 0.81 0.21
N GLU A 28 29.10 1.58 1.29
CA GLU A 28 27.78 1.86 1.83
C GLU A 28 26.91 2.52 0.75
N LEU A 29 25.77 1.91 0.45
CA LEU A 29 24.77 2.53 -0.41
C LEU A 29 24.07 3.66 0.35
N PRO A 30 23.75 4.79 -0.31
CA PRO A 30 22.89 5.80 0.27
C PRO A 30 21.61 5.15 0.82
N LEU A 31 21.33 5.38 2.09
CA LEU A 31 20.08 4.92 2.70
C LEU A 31 18.91 5.60 1.99
N TYR A 32 17.82 4.86 1.79
CA TYR A 32 16.58 5.46 1.33
C TYR A 32 16.11 6.50 2.36
N SER A 33 15.57 7.62 1.87
CA SER A 33 15.01 8.65 2.74
C SER A 33 13.93 8.04 3.63
N ALA A 34 13.98 8.36 4.92
CA ALA A 34 12.95 7.91 5.84
C ALA A 34 11.59 8.52 5.43
N THR A 35 10.57 7.67 5.33
CA THR A 35 9.20 8.15 5.13
C THR A 35 8.78 8.94 6.37
N VAL A 36 8.42 10.21 6.16
CA VAL A 36 7.87 11.07 7.21
C VAL A 36 6.35 10.88 7.21
N ALA A 37 5.80 10.51 8.37
CA ALA A 37 4.35 10.41 8.54
C ALA A 37 3.73 11.81 8.50
N SER A 38 2.72 11.99 7.66
CA SER A 38 1.87 13.18 7.63
C SER A 38 1.03 13.34 8.91
N GLY A 39 0.26 14.43 9.01
CA GLY A 39 -0.65 14.64 10.15
C GLY A 39 -1.67 13.51 10.30
N VAL A 40 -2.31 13.14 9.19
CA VAL A 40 -3.28 12.03 9.16
C VAL A 40 -2.60 10.70 9.47
N ASP A 41 -1.42 10.46 8.89
CA ASP A 41 -0.66 9.24 9.14
C ASP A 41 -0.26 9.10 10.62
N LEU A 42 0.14 10.20 11.27
CA LEU A 42 0.45 10.23 12.71
C LEU A 42 -0.77 9.94 13.59
N THR A 43 -1.94 10.48 13.21
CA THR A 43 -3.21 10.15 13.86
C THR A 43 -3.52 8.67 13.70
N CYS A 44 -3.55 8.16 12.47
CA CYS A 44 -3.96 6.81 12.16
C CYS A 44 -2.90 5.73 12.46
N GLY A 45 -1.64 6.11 12.70
CA GLY A 45 -0.52 5.18 12.84
C GLY A 45 -0.08 4.55 11.50
N THR A 46 -0.42 5.19 10.38
CA THR A 46 -0.22 4.66 9.02
C THR A 46 0.88 5.39 8.27
N PHE A 47 1.06 5.12 6.98
CA PHE A 47 1.92 5.90 6.08
C PHE A 47 1.27 6.02 4.70
N GLY A 48 1.28 7.23 4.13
CA GLY A 48 0.82 7.48 2.76
C GLY A 48 -0.70 7.56 2.61
N VAL A 49 -1.46 7.63 3.72
CA VAL A 49 -2.93 7.59 3.71
C VAL A 49 -3.55 8.98 3.56
N GLU A 50 -2.84 10.05 3.94
CA GLU A 50 -3.34 11.44 3.88
C GLU A 50 -4.04 11.83 2.58
N PRO A 51 -3.50 11.52 1.37
CA PRO A 51 -4.16 11.88 0.11
C PRO A 51 -5.56 11.28 -0.04
N TYR A 52 -5.85 10.15 0.62
CA TYR A 52 -7.11 9.41 0.53
C TYR A 52 -8.12 9.77 1.63
N SER A 53 -7.72 10.61 2.57
CA SER A 53 -8.54 11.00 3.72
C SER A 53 -9.32 12.29 3.46
N GLY A 54 -10.58 12.35 3.92
CA GLY A 54 -11.37 13.59 3.96
C GLY A 54 -11.43 14.34 2.61
N GLY A 55 -10.90 15.56 2.57
CA GLY A 55 -10.78 16.40 1.36
C GLY A 55 -9.44 16.27 0.63
N GLY A 56 -8.67 15.21 0.89
CA GLY A 56 -7.39 14.95 0.26
C GLY A 56 -7.50 14.78 -1.26
N ALA A 57 -6.39 14.99 -1.96
CA ALA A 57 -6.35 15.01 -3.43
C ALA A 57 -6.82 13.72 -4.12
N ARG A 58 -6.94 12.61 -3.38
CA ARG A 58 -7.37 11.29 -3.86
C ARG A 58 -8.50 10.71 -3.02
N ALA A 59 -9.18 11.53 -2.23
CA ALA A 59 -10.33 11.09 -1.45
C ALA A 59 -11.39 10.43 -2.34
N CYS A 60 -12.09 9.48 -1.75
CA CYS A 60 -13.17 8.74 -2.39
C CYS A 60 -14.51 9.37 -2.04
N ASN A 61 -15.43 9.34 -3.00
CA ASN A 61 -16.83 9.69 -2.74
C ASN A 61 -17.58 8.51 -2.12
N GLU A 62 -17.07 7.30 -2.37
CA GLU A 62 -17.59 6.05 -1.86
C GLU A 62 -17.44 5.95 -0.36
N ARG A 63 -18.44 5.31 0.26
CA ARG A 63 -18.46 5.03 1.69
C ARG A 63 -18.20 3.54 1.91
N PHE A 64 -17.12 3.21 2.63
CA PHE A 64 -16.71 1.82 2.87
C PHE A 64 -17.18 1.26 4.21
N LEU A 65 -17.44 2.15 5.19
CA LEU A 65 -17.95 1.78 6.51
C LEU A 65 -19.37 2.32 6.74
N CYS A 66 -20.20 1.54 7.41
CA CYS A 66 -21.51 1.98 7.88
C CYS A 66 -21.41 3.13 8.93
N GLY A 67 -22.54 3.73 9.31
CA GLY A 67 -22.60 4.72 10.41
C GLY A 67 -22.29 6.16 10.00
N ALA A 68 -21.73 6.98 10.90
CA ALA A 68 -21.48 8.42 10.65
C ALA A 68 -19.99 8.80 10.45
N LEU A 69 -19.01 7.95 10.83
CA LEU A 69 -17.56 8.26 10.92
C LEU A 69 -17.26 9.43 11.86
N ASP A 70 -17.82 9.37 13.07
CA ASP A 70 -17.64 10.43 14.06
C ASP A 70 -16.29 10.32 14.77
N THR A 71 -15.67 9.14 14.74
CA THR A 71 -14.40 8.87 15.43
C THR A 71 -13.19 8.92 14.50
N SER A 72 -12.00 9.12 15.09
CA SER A 72 -10.73 8.99 14.36
C SER A 72 -10.55 7.59 13.78
N PHE A 73 -10.92 6.55 14.53
CA PHE A 73 -10.83 5.16 14.08
C PHE A 73 -11.58 4.95 12.76
N GLU A 74 -12.86 5.31 12.71
CA GLU A 74 -13.71 5.13 11.53
C GLU A 74 -13.20 5.96 10.33
N ARG A 75 -12.72 7.18 10.57
CA ARG A 75 -12.13 8.02 9.51
C ARG A 75 -10.83 7.44 8.96
N CYS A 76 -10.00 6.86 9.82
CA CYS A 76 -8.78 6.17 9.41
C CYS A 76 -9.09 4.94 8.57
N MET A 77 -10.04 4.10 9.01
CA MET A 77 -10.49 2.91 8.28
C MET A 77 -11.08 3.30 6.91
N GLN A 78 -11.94 4.33 6.85
CA GLN A 78 -12.48 4.86 5.60
C GLN A 78 -11.37 5.32 4.62
N ALA A 79 -10.32 5.97 5.13
CA ALA A 79 -9.23 6.47 4.30
C ALA A 79 -8.38 5.35 3.70
N ILE A 80 -8.08 4.29 4.47
CA ILE A 80 -7.32 3.15 3.95
C ILE A 80 -8.14 2.30 2.98
N ASP A 81 -9.45 2.18 3.17
CA ASP A 81 -10.33 1.47 2.23
C ASP A 81 -10.47 2.25 0.92
N CYS A 82 -10.53 3.58 1.02
CA CYS A 82 -10.40 4.45 -0.15
C CYS A 82 -9.07 4.24 -0.87
N MET A 83 -7.95 4.22 -0.13
CA MET A 83 -6.65 3.90 -0.69
C MET A 83 -6.71 2.56 -1.45
N MET A 84 -7.11 1.48 -0.80
CA MET A 84 -7.23 0.15 -1.43
C MET A 84 -8.04 0.19 -2.72
N ASN A 85 -9.23 0.79 -2.69
CA ASN A 85 -10.11 0.88 -3.86
C ASN A 85 -9.45 1.61 -5.03
N ARG A 86 -8.79 2.74 -4.77
CA ARG A 86 -8.11 3.54 -5.80
C ARG A 86 -6.89 2.82 -6.31
N GLU A 87 -6.06 2.29 -5.42
CA GLU A 87 -4.79 1.68 -5.76
C GLU A 87 -4.96 0.36 -6.50
N MET A 88 -5.91 -0.48 -6.09
CA MET A 88 -6.20 -1.73 -6.81
C MET A 88 -6.83 -1.51 -8.19
N THR A 89 -7.44 -0.36 -8.44
CA THR A 89 -8.03 -0.03 -9.75
C THR A 89 -7.07 0.68 -10.68
N THR A 90 -6.09 1.44 -10.16
CA THR A 90 -5.18 2.23 -10.99
C THR A 90 -3.75 1.70 -11.06
N LEU A 91 -3.30 0.85 -10.13
CA LEU A 91 -1.96 0.25 -10.16
C LEU A 91 -1.98 -1.14 -10.78
N THR A 92 -2.61 -1.29 -11.93
CA THR A 92 -2.61 -2.53 -12.70
C THR A 92 -2.29 -2.21 -14.17
N SER A 93 -1.46 -3.03 -14.80
CA SER A 93 -1.20 -2.88 -16.23
C SER A 93 -2.47 -3.19 -17.02
N PRO A 94 -2.95 -2.26 -17.89
CA PRO A 94 -4.11 -2.52 -18.72
C PRO A 94 -3.82 -3.70 -19.64
N ASP A 95 -4.80 -4.59 -19.79
CA ASP A 95 -4.73 -5.77 -20.66
C ASP A 95 -3.44 -6.60 -20.49
N SER A 96 -2.93 -6.67 -19.24
CA SER A 96 -1.67 -7.34 -18.93
C SER A 96 -1.62 -8.76 -19.52
N ALA A 97 -0.62 -9.00 -20.36
CA ALA A 97 -0.34 -10.33 -20.90
C ALA A 97 0.03 -11.33 -19.79
N SER A 98 0.46 -10.85 -18.60
CA SER A 98 0.82 -11.67 -17.45
C SER A 98 -0.21 -11.58 -16.34
N LYS A 99 -1.00 -12.65 -16.19
CA LYS A 99 -1.95 -12.80 -15.07
C LYS A 99 -1.25 -12.79 -13.71
N VAL A 100 -0.02 -13.32 -13.66
CA VAL A 100 0.81 -13.31 -12.45
C VAL A 100 1.22 -11.89 -12.09
N ALA A 101 1.60 -11.07 -13.08
CA ALA A 101 1.94 -9.68 -12.84
C ALA A 101 0.71 -8.88 -12.36
N THR A 102 -0.45 -9.07 -12.98
CA THR A 102 -1.72 -8.45 -12.53
C THR A 102 -2.04 -8.81 -11.09
N PHE A 103 -1.93 -10.08 -10.72
CA PHE A 103 -2.14 -10.52 -9.34
C PHE A 103 -1.19 -9.78 -8.39
N MET A 104 0.12 -9.74 -8.68
CA MET A 104 1.10 -9.08 -7.82
C MET A 104 0.88 -7.56 -7.75
N GLN A 105 0.50 -6.95 -8.85
CA GLN A 105 0.16 -5.53 -8.94
C GLN A 105 -1.05 -5.17 -8.07
N GLN A 106 -2.08 -6.01 -8.03
CA GLN A 106 -3.25 -5.81 -7.15
C GLN A 106 -2.97 -6.21 -5.69
N MET A 107 -2.11 -7.20 -5.45
CA MET A 107 -1.81 -7.65 -4.09
C MET A 107 -0.88 -6.70 -3.33
N ILE A 108 -0.10 -5.87 -4.01
CA ILE A 108 0.67 -4.81 -3.33
C ILE A 108 -0.26 -3.86 -2.56
N PRO A 109 -1.20 -3.13 -3.20
CA PRO A 109 -2.08 -2.21 -2.49
C PRO A 109 -3.07 -2.92 -1.56
N HIS A 110 -3.52 -4.14 -1.88
CA HIS A 110 -4.31 -4.95 -0.95
C HIS A 110 -3.53 -5.24 0.35
N HIS A 111 -2.26 -5.61 0.24
CA HIS A 111 -1.41 -5.86 1.41
C HIS A 111 -1.06 -4.57 2.16
N GLU A 112 -0.84 -3.46 1.47
CA GLU A 112 -0.61 -2.17 2.11
C GLU A 112 -1.83 -1.72 2.93
N ASN A 113 -3.05 -1.93 2.43
CA ASN A 113 -4.27 -1.72 3.20
C ASN A 113 -4.31 -2.61 4.46
N ALA A 114 -4.08 -3.92 4.33
CA ALA A 114 -4.12 -4.83 5.48
C ALA A 114 -3.07 -4.47 6.56
N ILE A 115 -1.86 -4.06 6.15
CA ILE A 115 -0.83 -3.57 7.07
C ILE A 115 -1.29 -2.30 7.78
N ASN A 116 -1.89 -1.35 7.04
CA ASN A 116 -2.40 -0.12 7.62
C ASN A 116 -3.60 -0.36 8.54
N SER A 117 -4.49 -1.31 8.23
CA SER A 117 -5.56 -1.77 9.14
C SER A 117 -4.99 -2.27 10.46
N ALA A 118 -3.97 -3.15 10.41
CA ALA A 118 -3.33 -3.66 11.61
C ALA A 118 -2.69 -2.53 12.44
N ARG A 119 -2.04 -1.57 11.78
CA ARG A 119 -1.46 -0.39 12.43
C ARG A 119 -2.51 0.53 13.07
N ILE A 120 -3.64 0.74 12.42
CA ILE A 120 -4.76 1.54 12.96
C ILE A 120 -5.25 0.91 14.26
N VAL A 121 -5.45 -0.42 14.28
CA VAL A 121 -5.85 -1.13 15.51
C VAL A 121 -4.83 -0.91 16.62
N LEU A 122 -3.54 -1.16 16.36
CA LEU A 122 -2.47 -0.96 17.34
C LEU A 122 -2.32 0.49 17.81
N LYS A 123 -2.77 1.47 17.02
CA LYS A 123 -2.68 2.91 17.33
C LYS A 123 -3.89 3.44 18.09
N GLN A 124 -5.09 3.01 17.69
CA GLN A 124 -6.36 3.64 18.08
C GLN A 124 -7.10 2.83 19.16
N VAL A 125 -6.82 1.53 19.28
CA VAL A 125 -7.48 0.66 20.27
C VAL A 125 -6.58 0.51 21.50
N PRO A 126 -7.13 0.62 22.74
CA PRO A 126 -6.36 0.35 23.94
C PRO A 126 -5.74 -1.06 23.91
N MET A 127 -4.46 -1.16 24.25
CA MET A 127 -3.73 -2.43 24.23
C MET A 127 -4.38 -3.51 25.11
N ALA A 128 -5.04 -3.11 26.20
CA ALA A 128 -5.79 -4.02 27.07
C ALA A 128 -6.94 -4.72 26.32
N ASP A 129 -7.66 -3.98 25.47
CA ASP A 129 -8.76 -4.52 24.69
C ASP A 129 -8.25 -5.44 23.58
N ILE A 130 -7.12 -5.10 22.95
CA ILE A 130 -6.46 -5.95 21.94
C ILE A 130 -6.05 -7.29 22.56
N ASN A 131 -5.39 -7.26 23.72
CA ASN A 131 -4.93 -8.47 24.40
C ASN A 131 -6.09 -9.32 24.94
N ALA A 132 -7.22 -8.69 25.29
CA ALA A 132 -8.40 -9.40 25.78
C ALA A 132 -9.27 -9.98 24.66
N ALA A 133 -9.08 -9.56 23.40
CA ALA A 133 -9.91 -9.99 22.29
C ALA A 133 -9.77 -11.49 21.94
N MET A 134 -8.62 -12.10 22.28
CA MET A 134 -8.33 -13.51 22.03
C MET A 134 -7.49 -14.09 23.17
N GLU A 135 -7.62 -15.39 23.41
CA GLU A 135 -6.78 -16.11 24.38
C GLU A 135 -5.28 -15.89 24.08
N ASP A 136 -4.48 -15.83 25.15
CA ASP A 136 -3.02 -15.69 25.10
C ASP A 136 -2.49 -14.51 24.27
N GLY A 137 -3.28 -13.43 24.10
CA GLY A 137 -2.87 -12.27 23.30
C GLY A 137 -2.86 -12.54 21.80
N GLY A 138 -3.60 -13.55 21.34
CA GLY A 138 -3.57 -14.01 19.95
C GLY A 138 -3.85 -12.93 18.91
N LEU A 139 -4.67 -11.91 19.23
CA LEU A 139 -4.90 -10.80 18.31
C LEU A 139 -3.63 -9.93 18.12
N THR A 140 -2.87 -9.68 19.19
CA THR A 140 -1.61 -8.94 19.11
C THR A 140 -0.63 -9.65 18.18
N ASP A 141 -0.49 -10.97 18.32
CA ASP A 141 0.35 -11.79 17.45
C ASP A 141 -0.12 -11.76 15.99
N ILE A 142 -1.43 -11.82 15.75
CA ILE A 142 -2.01 -11.70 14.40
C ILE A 142 -1.70 -10.32 13.80
N LEU A 143 -1.84 -9.22 14.54
CA LEU A 143 -1.60 -7.88 14.03
C LEU A 143 -0.14 -7.69 13.61
N TYR A 144 0.81 -8.10 14.45
CA TYR A 144 2.23 -8.08 14.09
C TYR A 144 2.57 -9.08 12.97
N GLY A 145 1.92 -10.25 12.95
CA GLY A 145 2.04 -11.25 11.89
C GLY A 145 1.60 -10.71 10.52
N ILE A 146 0.46 -10.00 10.46
CA ILE A 146 -0.02 -9.29 9.27
C ILE A 146 1.03 -8.29 8.82
N MET A 147 1.50 -7.42 9.72
CA MET A 147 2.48 -6.39 9.38
C MET A 147 3.76 -6.99 8.79
N ASN A 148 4.31 -8.03 9.42
CA ASN A 148 5.58 -8.60 9.01
C ASN A 148 5.46 -9.45 7.74
N THR A 149 4.50 -10.38 7.69
CA THR A 149 4.34 -11.29 6.56
C THR A 149 3.91 -10.55 5.29
N GLN A 150 2.95 -9.63 5.40
CA GLN A 150 2.48 -8.90 4.23
C GLN A 150 3.53 -7.87 3.74
N SER A 151 4.32 -7.26 4.65
CA SER A 151 5.47 -6.43 4.24
C SER A 151 6.51 -7.23 3.46
N TYR A 152 6.80 -8.46 3.91
CA TYR A 152 7.69 -9.38 3.20
C TYR A 152 7.13 -9.73 1.81
N GLN A 153 5.84 -10.06 1.71
CA GLN A 153 5.19 -10.40 0.44
C GLN A 153 5.22 -9.23 -0.55
N ILE A 154 4.92 -8.01 -0.10
CA ILE A 154 5.05 -6.78 -0.92
C ILE A 154 6.46 -6.67 -1.49
N HIS A 155 7.49 -6.88 -0.65
CA HIS A 155 8.87 -6.82 -1.11
C HIS A 155 9.17 -7.88 -2.19
N LYS A 156 8.68 -9.10 -2.02
CA LYS A 156 8.84 -10.18 -3.02
C LYS A 156 8.13 -9.84 -4.34
N PHE A 157 6.92 -9.28 -4.28
CA PHE A 157 6.17 -8.86 -5.47
C PHE A 157 6.86 -7.71 -6.21
N ARG A 158 7.34 -6.68 -5.48
CA ARG A 158 8.11 -5.58 -6.06
C ARG A 158 9.39 -6.08 -6.74
N ASN A 159 10.10 -7.03 -6.14
CA ASN A 159 11.31 -7.62 -6.74
C ASN A 159 11.01 -8.44 -8.00
N TYR A 160 9.85 -9.09 -8.08
CA TYR A 160 9.43 -9.78 -9.31
C TYR A 160 9.05 -8.81 -10.42
N LEU A 161 8.28 -7.76 -10.09
CA LEU A 161 7.73 -6.82 -11.07
C LEU A 161 8.78 -5.83 -11.62
N LYS A 162 9.74 -5.41 -10.79
CA LYS A 162 10.75 -4.39 -11.16
C LYS A 162 11.58 -4.75 -12.40
N PRO A 163 12.24 -5.93 -12.50
CA PRO A 163 13.04 -6.26 -13.69
C PRO A 163 12.20 -6.44 -14.96
N LEU A 164 10.88 -6.64 -14.81
CA LEU A 164 9.94 -6.73 -15.93
C LEU A 164 9.41 -5.35 -16.38
N ASN A 165 9.80 -4.26 -15.70
CA ASN A 165 9.25 -2.93 -15.88
C ASN A 165 7.72 -2.87 -15.67
N LEU A 166 7.20 -3.70 -14.76
CA LEU A 166 5.78 -3.81 -14.41
C LEU A 166 5.47 -3.32 -12.98
N LEU A 167 6.45 -2.76 -12.28
CA LEU A 167 6.23 -2.14 -10.99
C LEU A 167 5.65 -0.74 -11.21
N LEU A 168 4.41 -0.53 -10.80
CA LEU A 168 3.69 0.72 -10.97
C LEU A 168 3.68 1.52 -9.67
N SER A 169 3.73 2.85 -9.80
CA SER A 169 3.57 3.80 -8.70
C SER A 169 2.53 4.86 -9.05
N PHE A 170 1.91 5.45 -8.04
CA PHE A 170 1.00 6.58 -8.23
C PHE A 170 1.76 7.80 -8.73
N GLY A 171 1.62 8.11 -10.02
CA GLY A 171 2.33 9.16 -10.74
C GLY A 171 2.90 8.67 -12.07
N GLU A 172 3.20 7.37 -12.17
CA GLU A 172 3.68 6.73 -13.41
C GLU A 172 2.53 6.04 -14.17
N ALA A 173 1.52 5.51 -13.47
CA ALA A 173 0.34 4.92 -14.11
C ALA A 173 -0.55 5.97 -14.84
N SER A 174 -0.41 7.26 -14.52
CA SER A 174 -1.21 8.35 -15.12
C SER A 174 -0.61 8.95 -16.39
N SER A 175 0.67 8.74 -16.69
CA SER A 175 1.28 9.20 -17.94
C SER A 175 0.97 8.27 -19.12
N ALA A 176 0.44 7.07 -18.84
CA ALA A 176 0.20 6.06 -19.85
C ALA A 176 -1.18 6.12 -20.51
N HIS A 177 -2.26 6.71 -19.95
CA HIS A 177 -3.50 6.99 -20.71
C HIS A 177 -4.56 7.83 -19.96
N PRO A 178 -5.39 8.60 -20.70
CA PRO A 178 -6.50 9.36 -20.14
C PRO A 178 -7.58 8.43 -19.59
N ARG A 179 -8.10 8.74 -18.41
CA ARG A 179 -9.27 8.05 -17.84
C ARG A 179 -10.45 8.25 -18.79
N VAL A 180 -11.02 7.16 -19.29
CA VAL A 180 -12.35 7.20 -19.92
C VAL A 180 -13.33 7.49 -18.79
N ASP A 181 -13.83 8.72 -18.75
CA ASP A 181 -14.80 9.16 -17.76
C ASP A 181 -16.11 8.42 -18.03
N MET A 182 -16.45 7.47 -17.14
CA MET A 182 -17.60 6.56 -17.25
C MET A 182 -18.94 7.27 -16.97
N GLY A 183 -18.96 8.62 -17.04
CA GLY A 183 -20.14 9.47 -16.91
C GLY A 183 -20.65 10.08 -18.22
N ALA A 184 -19.95 9.91 -19.35
CA ALA A 184 -20.31 10.56 -20.62
C ALA A 184 -21.06 9.67 -21.64
N TYR A 185 -21.18 8.36 -21.38
CA TYR A 185 -21.68 7.40 -22.38
C TYR A 185 -23.21 7.16 -22.40
N ILE A 186 -23.99 7.80 -21.54
CA ILE A 186 -25.45 7.58 -21.50
C ILE A 186 -26.21 8.37 -22.58
N ASN A 187 -25.62 9.39 -23.21
CA ASN A 187 -26.37 10.27 -24.14
C ASN A 187 -26.10 10.09 -25.64
N ILE A 188 -25.20 9.21 -26.07
CA ILE A 188 -24.90 9.05 -27.51
C ILE A 188 -25.71 7.92 -28.17
N VAL A 189 -26.10 6.89 -27.43
CA VAL A 189 -26.80 5.72 -28.01
C VAL A 189 -28.29 6.00 -28.29
N ALA A 190 -28.92 6.95 -27.57
CA ALA A 190 -30.34 7.25 -27.75
C ALA A 190 -30.66 8.09 -29.00
N VAL A 191 -29.71 8.87 -29.54
CA VAL A 191 -29.96 9.75 -30.69
C VAL A 191 -29.82 9.03 -32.03
N ALA A 192 -29.02 7.96 -32.09
CA ALA A 192 -28.82 7.21 -33.32
C ALA A 192 -30.00 6.29 -33.70
N ALA A 193 -30.83 5.88 -32.74
CA ALA A 193 -31.97 4.98 -32.99
C ALA A 193 -33.21 5.69 -33.57
N ALA A 194 -33.32 7.02 -33.44
CA ALA A 194 -34.49 7.78 -33.90
C ALA A 194 -34.40 8.26 -35.37
N ALA A 195 -33.23 8.17 -36.01
CA ALA A 195 -33.01 8.66 -37.37
C ALA A 195 -33.12 7.58 -38.48
N MET A 196 -33.49 6.34 -38.13
CA MET A 196 -33.63 5.22 -39.07
C MET A 196 -35.09 4.75 -39.28
N MET A 197 -36.07 5.55 -38.86
CA MET A 197 -37.47 5.33 -39.20
C MET A 197 -38.10 6.66 -39.65
N ILE A 198 -37.96 6.96 -40.94
CA ILE A 198 -38.92 7.58 -41.89
C ILE A 198 -38.24 7.60 -43.26
#